data_AF-A0A7M2YUK4-F1
#
_entry.id   AF-A0A7M2YUK4-F1
#
_cell.length_a   1.000
_cell.length_b   1.000
_cell.length_c   1.000
_cell.angle_alpha   90.00
_cell.angle_beta   90.00
_cell.angle_gamma   90.00
#
_symmetry.space_group_name_H-M   'P 1'
#
loop_
_entity.id
_entity.type
_entity.pdbx_description
1 polymer ?
#
loop_
_entity_poly.entity_id
_entity_poly.type
_entity_poly.pdbx_seq_one_letter_code
_entity_poly.pdbx_strand_id
1 'polypeptide(L)' 'MARKTVLVCDKCGAEVGDGKGAVMRITFTDARRGARAADLCDACAGAMPGNAVARRGRKPKSAS' A
#
# COMPACT_ATOMS: atom_id res chain seq x y z
N MET A 1 -6.59 -0.36 -31.18
CA MET A 1 -5.67 -0.54 -30.03
C MET A 1 -6.47 -0.38 -28.75
N ALA A 2 -6.48 -1.39 -27.88
CA ALA A 2 -7.16 -1.29 -26.58
C ALA A 2 -6.30 -0.45 -25.63
N ARG A 3 -6.91 0.50 -24.91
CA ARG A 3 -6.22 1.31 -23.90
C ARG A 3 -6.11 0.49 -22.62
N LYS A 4 -4.90 0.21 -22.15
CA LYS A 4 -4.65 -0.40 -20.84
C LYS A 4 -4.46 0.71 -19.80
N THR A 5 -5.19 0.65 -18.70
CA THR A 5 -4.92 1.48 -17.52
C THR A 5 -3.76 0.87 -16.75
N VAL A 6 -2.77 1.67 -16.41
CA VAL A 6 -1.59 1.25 -15.65
C VAL A 6 -1.58 1.98 -14.32
N LEU A 7 -1.39 1.25 -13.23
CA LEU A 7 -1.18 1.82 -11.91
C LEU A 7 0.28 2.24 -11.79
N VAL A 8 0.53 3.47 -11.34
CA VAL A 8 1.89 4.02 -11.19
C VAL A 8 2.11 4.39 -9.73
N CYS A 9 3.28 4.04 -9.20
CA CYS A 9 3.67 4.36 -7.84
C CYS A 9 3.88 5.88 -7.67
N ASP A 10 3.16 6.51 -6.75
CA ASP A 10 3.24 7.95 -6.48
C ASP A 10 4.61 8.39 -5.92
N LYS A 11 5.39 7.45 -5.38
CA LYS A 11 6.71 7.74 -4.78
C LYS A 11 7.86 7.70 -5.78
N CYS A 12 7.87 6.75 -6.70
CA CYS A 12 9.01 6.52 -7.59
C CYS A 12 8.65 6.52 -9.09
N GLY A 13 7.37 6.65 -9.45
CA GLY A 13 6.92 6.66 -10.84
C GLY A 13 6.98 5.30 -11.55
N ALA A 14 7.33 4.23 -10.84
CA ALA A 14 7.36 2.89 -11.42
C ALA A 14 5.96 2.32 -11.61
N GLU A 15 5.75 1.59 -12.72
CA GLU A 15 4.52 0.83 -12.93
C GLU A 15 4.36 -0.25 -11.86
N VAL A 16 3.14 -0.39 -11.36
CA VAL A 16 2.76 -1.41 -10.38
C VAL A 16 2.09 -2.55 -11.13
N GLY A 17 2.66 -3.75 -10.99
CA GLY A 17 2.11 -4.96 -11.60
C GLY A 17 0.75 -5.35 -11.04
N ASP A 18 -0.02 -6.10 -11.84
CA ASP A 18 -1.36 -6.55 -11.45
C ASP A 18 -1.31 -7.40 -10.17
N GLY A 19 -2.11 -7.03 -9.16
CA GLY A 19 -2.13 -7.71 -7.85
C GLY A 19 -0.90 -7.45 -6.96
N LYS A 20 -0.06 -6.45 -7.30
CA LYS A 20 1.08 -5.99 -6.51
C LYS A 20 0.82 -4.61 -5.91
N GLY A 21 1.71 -4.19 -5.02
CA GLY A 21 1.70 -2.86 -4.43
C GLY A 21 0.82 -2.75 -3.18
N ALA A 22 0.64 -1.51 -2.74
CA ALA A 22 -0.16 -1.17 -1.58
C ALA A 22 -0.78 0.22 -1.74
N VAL A 23 -1.93 0.41 -1.08
CA VAL A 23 -2.55 1.72 -0.89
C VAL A 23 -2.20 2.21 0.51
N MET A 24 -1.57 3.38 0.60
CA MET A 24 -1.29 4.06 1.86
C MET A 24 -2.38 5.10 2.14
N ARG A 25 -2.84 5.18 3.39
CA ARG A 25 -3.70 6.28 3.88
C ARG A 25 -3.11 6.90 5.14
N ILE A 26 -2.77 8.18 5.08
CA ILE A 26 -2.28 8.97 6.23
C ILE A 26 -3.43 9.86 6.69
N THR A 27 -3.87 9.70 7.93
CA THR A 27 -4.87 10.57 8.56
C THR A 27 -4.13 11.55 9.48
N PHE A 28 -4.30 12.85 9.25
CA PHE A 28 -3.69 13.86 10.10
C PHE A 28 -4.54 14.08 11.35
N THR A 29 -3.89 14.35 12.48
CA THR A 29 -4.56 14.71 13.73
C THR A 29 -5.24 16.08 13.63
N ASP A 30 -4.66 17.02 12.86
CA ASP A 30 -5.31 18.27 12.48
C ASP A 30 -6.41 18.00 11.45
N ALA A 31 -7.67 18.13 11.89
CA ALA A 31 -8.86 17.86 11.08
C ALA A 31 -8.92 18.69 9.78
N ARG A 32 -8.30 19.87 9.74
CA ARG A 32 -8.30 20.73 8.54
C ARG A 32 -7.47 20.15 7.40
N ARG A 33 -6.48 19.31 7.74
CA ARG A 33 -5.60 18.65 6.76
C ARG A 33 -6.21 17.37 6.20
N GLY A 34 -7.21 16.80 6.88
CA GLY A 34 -7.93 15.60 6.44
C GLY A 34 -7.03 14.37 6.35
N ALA A 35 -7.13 13.63 5.25
CA ALA A 35 -6.32 12.46 4.97
C ALA A 35 -5.67 12.54 3.58
N ARG A 36 -4.51 11.91 3.43
CA ARG A 36 -3.84 11.70 2.14
C ARG A 36 -3.82 10.22 1.79
N ALA A 37 -4.06 9.92 0.52
CA ALA A 37 -3.93 8.57 -0.04
C ALA A 37 -2.80 8.56 -1.08
N ALA A 38 -2.13 7.43 -1.23
CA ALA A 38 -1.11 7.23 -2.26
C ALA A 38 -1.01 5.76 -2.65
N ASP A 39 -0.73 5.49 -3.91
CA ASP A 39 -0.46 4.16 -4.46
C ASP A 39 1.05 3.90 -4.52
N LEU A 40 1.48 2.73 -4.02
CA LEU A 40 2.89 2.40 -3.86
C LEU A 40 3.19 1.03 -4.45
N CYS A 41 4.36 0.88 -5.07
CA CYS A 41 4.91 -0.44 -5.38
C CYS A 41 5.39 -1.16 -4.11
N ASP A 42 5.57 -2.48 -4.17
CA ASP A 42 5.95 -3.30 -3.01
C ASP A 42 7.21 -2.79 -2.29
N ALA A 43 8.23 -2.38 -3.06
CA ALA A 43 9.47 -1.85 -2.49
C ALA A 43 9.27 -0.53 -1.74
N CYS A 44 8.46 0.38 -2.30
CA CYS A 44 8.16 1.65 -1.65
C CYS A 44 7.27 1.45 -0.42
N ALA A 45 6.28 0.57 -0.51
CA ALA A 45 5.39 0.21 0.57
C ALA A 45 6.14 -0.46 1.74
N GLY A 46 7.06 -1.39 1.44
CA GLY A 46 7.86 -2.07 2.46
C GLY A 46 8.84 -1.16 3.22
N ALA A 47 9.20 -0.02 2.64
CA ALA A 47 10.02 1.01 3.28
C ALA A 47 9.19 2.04 4.09
N MET A 48 7.86 1.93 4.12
CA MET A 48 7.02 2.85 4.88
C MET A 48 7.17 2.59 6.39
N PRO A 49 7.13 3.64 7.22
CA PRO A 49 7.21 3.49 8.67
C PRO A 49 5.98 2.76 9.21
N GLY A 50 6.19 1.94 10.23
CA GLY A 50 5.14 1.18 10.91
C GLY A 50 5.59 -0.23 11.26
N ASN A 51 4.73 -0.94 11.99
CA ASN A 51 4.97 -2.34 12.33
C ASN A 51 4.08 -3.23 11.47
N ALA A 52 4.61 -4.38 11.05
CA ALA A 52 3.82 -5.39 10.36
C ALA A 52 2.67 -5.85 11.28
N VAL A 53 1.43 -5.59 10.86
CA VAL A 53 0.25 -6.03 11.59
C VAL A 53 -0.08 -7.45 11.14
N ALA A 54 -0.15 -8.39 12.09
CA ALA A 54 -0.59 -9.75 11.79
C ALA A 54 -2.00 -9.72 11.17
N ARG A 55 -2.19 -10.48 10.09
CA ARG A 55 -3.53 -10.68 9.52
C ARG A 55 -4.40 -11.33 10.60
N ARG A 56 -5.38 -10.60 11.15
CA ARG A 56 -6.37 -11.17 12.08
C ARG A 56 -6.99 -12.38 11.37
N GLY A 57 -6.76 -13.59 11.91
CA GLY A 57 -7.29 -14.84 11.36
C GLY A 57 -6.29 -15.79 10.67
N ARG A 58 -5.01 -15.42 10.47
CA ARG A 58 -4.02 -16.41 10.02
C ARG A 58 -3.56 -17.25 11.22
N LYS A 59 -4.13 -18.44 11.41
CA LYS A 59 -3.70 -19.40 12.44
C LYS A 59 -2.18 -19.64 12.29
N PRO A 60 -1.38 -19.52 13.37
CA PRO A 60 0.06 -19.73 13.28
C PRO A 60 0.36 -21.15 12.80
N LYS A 61 1.42 -21.30 12.01
CA LYS A 61 1.81 -22.58 11.38
C LYS A 61 2.04 -23.70 12.39
N SER A 62 2.30 -23.36 13.66
CA SER A 62 2.50 -24.28 14.78
C SER A 62 1.21 -24.71 15.49
N ALA A 63 0.04 -24.18 15.11
CA ALA A 63 -1.25 -24.56 15.69
C ALA A 63 -2.08 -25.46 14.75
N SER A 64 -1.41 -26.22 13.88
CA SER A 64 -2.03 -27.34 13.15
C SER A 64 -1.89 -28.61 13.96
#